data_AF-A0A6N9V4M9-F1
#
_entry.id   AF-A0A6N9V4M9-F1
#
_cell.length_a   1.000
_cell.length_b   1.000
_cell.length_c   1.000
_cell.angle_alpha   90.00
_cell.angle_beta   90.00
_cell.angle_gamma   90.00
#
_symmetry.space_group_name_H-M   'P 1'
#
loop_
_entity.id
_entity.type
_entity.pdbx_description
1 polymer ?
#
loop_
_entity_poly.entity_id
_entity_poly.type
_entity_poly.pdbx_seq_one_letter_code
_entity_poly.pdbx_strand_id
1 'polypeptide(L)' 'ERTGNQAGSDEAVVAAREALSTLTAEHPDRPSYLAKVAVALMARFGRTGERADLSEAIDGLRSALAAVPDDHRNRA' A
#
# COMPACT_ATOMS: atom_id res chain seq x y z
N GLU A 1 -9.85 3.65 -23.44
CA GLU A 1 -10.04 3.81 -21.97
C GLU A 1 -9.05 3.01 -21.10
N ARG A 2 -8.38 1.96 -21.61
CA ARG A 2 -7.45 1.11 -20.83
C ARG A 2 -6.13 1.78 -20.40
N THR A 3 -5.69 2.81 -21.12
CA THR A 3 -4.47 3.60 -20.82
C THR A 3 -4.67 4.66 -19.73
N GLY A 4 -5.86 5.25 -19.60
CA GLY A 4 -6.16 6.26 -18.58
C GLY A 4 -6.19 5.68 -17.16
N ASN A 5 -6.65 4.43 -17.02
CA ASN A 5 -6.67 3.74 -15.73
C ASN A 5 -5.28 3.23 -15.30
N GLN A 6 -4.37 3.09 -16.27
CA GLN A 6 -2.99 2.64 -16.04
C GLN A 6 -2.11 3.78 -15.50
N ALA A 7 -2.16 4.95 -16.14
CA ALA A 7 -1.51 6.15 -15.61
C ALA A 7 -2.04 6.50 -14.22
N GLY A 8 -3.36 6.43 -14.00
CA GLY A 8 -3.95 6.72 -12.70
C GLY A 8 -3.55 5.73 -11.59
N SER A 9 -3.36 4.44 -11.91
CA SER A 9 -2.86 3.46 -10.93
C SER A 9 -1.38 3.68 -10.59
N ASP A 10 -0.55 3.98 -11.58
CA ASP A 10 0.88 4.20 -11.37
C ASP A 10 1.15 5.55 -10.67
N GLU A 11 0.41 6.61 -11.03
CA GLU A 11 0.44 7.90 -10.31
C GLU A 11 -0.04 7.76 -8.87
N ALA A 12 -1.09 6.98 -8.61
CA ALA A 12 -1.55 6.73 -7.25
C ALA A 12 -0.49 6.00 -6.39
N VAL A 13 0.29 5.09 -7.00
CA VAL A 13 1.43 4.45 -6.32
C VAL A 13 2.52 5.47 -6.01
N VAL A 14 2.88 6.32 -6.97
CA VAL A 14 3.90 7.35 -6.78
C VAL A 14 3.51 8.31 -5.67
N ALA A 15 2.31 8.90 -5.75
CA ALA A 15 1.81 9.85 -4.75
C ALA A 15 1.70 9.23 -3.35
N ALA A 16 1.27 7.97 -3.26
CA ALA A 16 1.19 7.28 -1.97
C ALA A 16 2.58 6.93 -1.40
N ARG A 17 3.57 6.60 -2.24
CA ARG A 17 4.96 6.42 -1.80
C ARG A 17 5.60 7.72 -1.32
N GLU A 18 5.37 8.82 -2.03
CA GLU A 18 5.83 10.15 -1.63
C GLU A 18 5.26 10.52 -0.26
N ALA A 19 3.95 10.34 -0.06
CA ALA A 19 3.32 10.52 1.24
C ALA A 19 4.02 9.65 2.31
N LEU A 20 4.21 8.35 2.06
CA LEU A 20 4.86 7.44 2.99
C LEU A 20 6.31 7.81 3.36
N SER A 21 7.02 8.54 2.48
CA SER A 21 8.37 9.05 2.76
C SER A 21 8.37 10.25 3.72
N THR A 22 7.25 10.98 3.80
CA THR A 22 7.07 12.12 4.72
C THR A 22 6.44 11.72 6.06
N LEU A 23 5.70 10.60 6.09
CA LEU A 23 5.05 10.11 7.30
C LEU A 23 6.03 9.34 8.20
N THR A 24 6.01 9.62 9.51
CA THR A 24 6.70 8.79 10.51
C THR A 24 6.08 7.40 10.59
N ALA A 25 6.81 6.43 11.15
CA ALA A 25 6.32 5.05 11.26
C ALA A 25 5.05 4.95 12.13
N GLU A 26 4.92 5.81 13.14
CA GLU A 26 3.77 5.85 14.06
C GLU A 26 2.60 6.69 13.54
N HIS A 27 2.69 7.25 12.32
CA HIS A 27 1.63 8.12 11.81
C HIS A 27 0.31 7.35 11.62
N PRO A 28 -0.83 7.83 12.16
CA PRO A 28 -2.09 7.09 12.15
C PRO A 28 -2.62 6.79 10.74
N ASP A 29 -2.32 7.64 9.75
CA ASP A 29 -2.72 7.43 8.36
C ASP A 29 -1.76 6.54 7.55
N ARG A 30 -0.60 6.18 8.10
CA ARG A 30 0.41 5.37 7.39
C ARG A 30 -0.15 4.01 6.91
N PRO A 31 -0.93 3.26 7.70
CA PRO A 31 -1.54 2.01 7.23
C PRO A 31 -2.46 2.20 6.01
N SER A 32 -3.20 3.30 5.96
CA SER A 32 -4.11 3.63 4.85
C SER A 32 -3.35 3.88 3.55
N TYR A 33 -2.22 4.58 3.60
CA TYR A 33 -1.36 4.79 2.43
C TYR A 33 -0.68 3.50 1.96
N LEU A 34 -0.20 2.66 2.89
CA LEU A 34 0.37 1.35 2.58
C LEU A 34 -0.64 0.43 1.90
N ALA A 35 -1.90 0.42 2.36
CA ALA A 35 -2.97 -0.35 1.74
C ALA A 35 -3.26 0.12 0.30
N LYS A 36 -3.26 1.44 0.05
CA LYS A 36 -3.44 2.01 -1.30
C LYS A 36 -2.34 1.58 -2.26
N VAL A 37 -1.08 1.61 -1.81
CA VAL A 37 0.06 1.12 -2.61
C VAL A 37 -0.08 -0.37 -2.92
N ALA A 38 -0.44 -1.19 -1.92
CA ALA A 38 -0.60 -2.62 -2.10
C ALA A 38 -1.72 -2.98 -3.11
N VAL A 39 -2.87 -2.30 -3.06
CA VAL A 39 -3.98 -2.51 -4.00
C VAL A 39 -3.55 -2.19 -5.43
N ALA A 40 -2.84 -1.09 -5.64
CA ALA A 40 -2.39 -0.70 -6.96
C ALA A 40 -1.31 -1.66 -7.52
N LEU A 41 -0.41 -2.15 -6.67
CA LEU A 41 0.57 -3.18 -7.02
C LEU A 41 -0.09 -4.52 -7.36
N MET A 42 -1.11 -4.95 -6.62
CA MET A 42 -1.90 -6.15 -6.96
C MET A 42 -2.60 -5.99 -8.31
N ALA A 43 -3.16 -4.82 -8.58
CA ALA A 43 -3.76 -4.52 -9.88
C ALA A 43 -2.72 -4.55 -11.02
N ARG A 44 -1.49 -4.09 -10.76
CA ARG A 44 -0.38 -4.15 -11.72
C ARG A 44 0.08 -5.59 -11.95
N PHE A 45 0.25 -6.39 -10.89
CA PHE A 45 0.55 -7.82 -10.98
C PHE A 45 -0.47 -8.58 -11.83
N GLY A 46 -1.77 -8.33 -11.65
CA GLY A 46 -2.81 -8.97 -12.47
C GLY A 46 -2.72 -8.67 -13.97
N ARG A 47 -2.03 -7.58 -14.35
CA ARG A 47 -1.82 -7.18 -15.75
C ARG A 47 -0.46 -7.60 -16.31
N THR A 48 0.60 -7.46 -15.52
CA THR A 48 1.99 -7.66 -15.95
C THR A 48 2.50 -9.08 -15.63
N GLY A 49 1.92 -9.74 -14.63
CA GLY A 49 2.43 -10.98 -14.06
C GLY A 49 3.74 -10.79 -13.28
N GLU A 50 4.16 -9.55 -13.02
CA GLU A 50 5.42 -9.26 -12.33
C GLU A 50 5.33 -9.60 -10.85
N ARG A 51 5.99 -10.70 -10.45
CA ARG A 51 5.99 -11.16 -9.05
C ARG A 51 6.58 -10.14 -8.08
N ALA A 52 7.43 -9.23 -8.56
CA ALA A 52 7.99 -8.13 -7.76
C ALA A 52 6.87 -7.26 -7.17
N ASP A 53 5.84 -6.96 -7.96
CA ASP A 53 4.68 -6.17 -7.52
C ASP A 53 3.93 -6.86 -6.39
N LEU A 54 3.73 -8.17 -6.52
CA LEU A 54 3.05 -8.96 -5.52
C LEU A 54 3.86 -9.03 -4.22
N SER A 55 5.19 -9.20 -4.31
CA SER A 55 6.06 -9.20 -3.14
C SER A 55 5.99 -7.87 -2.40
N GLU A 56 6.11 -6.76 -3.14
CA GLU A 56 6.07 -5.42 -2.56
C GLU A 56 4.69 -5.10 -1.94
N ALA A 57 3.59 -5.55 -2.57
CA ALA A 57 2.26 -5.41 -2.01
C ALA A 57 2.11 -6.13 -0.66
N ILE A 58 2.64 -7.36 -0.57
CA ILE A 58 2.60 -8.17 0.65
C ILE A 58 3.39 -7.48 1.78
N ASP A 59 4.59 -6.99 1.48
CA ASP A 59 5.44 -6.34 2.49
C ASP A 59 4.86 -5.00 2.96
N GLY A 60 4.21 -4.26 2.05
CA GLY A 60 3.44 -3.06 2.40
C GLY A 60 2.28 -3.36 3.35
N LEU A 61 1.49 -4.41 3.09
CA LEU A 61 0.39 -4.83 3.96
C LEU A 61 0.87 -5.31 5.33
N ARG A 62 1.97 -6.06 5.39
CA ARG A 62 2.58 -6.48 6.66
C ARG A 62 3.01 -5.27 7.50
N SER A 63 3.63 -4.28 6.86
CA SER A 63 4.03 -3.03 7.51
C SER A 63 2.82 -2.24 8.00
N ALA A 64 1.71 -2.25 7.25
CA ALA A 64 0.47 -1.59 7.65
C ALA A 64 -0.13 -2.25 8.90
N LEU A 65 -0.15 -3.59 8.95
CA LEU A 65 -0.64 -4.35 10.10
C LEU A 65 0.23 -4.16 11.33
N ALA A 66 1.56 -4.09 11.17
CA ALA A 66 2.49 -3.84 12.28
C ALA A 66 2.36 -2.43 12.87
N ALA A 67 1.86 -1.47 12.09
CA ALA A 67 1.68 -0.08 12.51
C ALA A 67 0.32 0.18 13.18
N VAL A 68 -0.66 -0.72 13.04
CA VAL A 68 -1.91 -0.65 13.82
C VAL A 68 -1.56 -1.09 15.25
N PRO A 69 -1.67 -0.21 16.26
CA PRO A 69 -1.46 -0.61 17.65
C PRO A 69 -2.39 -1.78 17.96
N ASP A 70 -1.88 -2.74 18.73
CA ASP A 70 -2.58 -3.95 19.17
C ASP A 70 -3.70 -3.59 20.18
N ASP A 71 -4.60 -2.66 19.83
CA ASP A 71 -5.73 -2.16 20.66
C ASP A 71 -6.86 -3.21 20.77
N HIS A 72 -6.58 -4.44 20.34
CA HIS A 72 -7.42 -5.61 20.55
C HIS A 72 -6.96 -6.49 21.73
N ARG A 73 -5.96 -6.08 22.53
CA ARG A 73 -5.56 -6.79 23.76
C ARG A 73 -6.10 -6.17 25.05
N ASN A 74 -7.28 -5.55 25.03
CA ASN A 74 -7.97 -5.17 26.27
C ASN A 74 -9.50 -5.34 26.22
N ARG A 75 -9.95 -6.52 25.79
CA ARG A 75 -11.20 -7.10 26.28
C ARG A 75 -10.87 -8.40 27.01
N ALA A 76 -10.46 -8.27 28.26
CA ALA A 76 -10.56 -9.33 29.26
C ALA A 76 -11.63 -8.92 30.26
#